data_AF-A0A949FBQ7-F1
#
_entry.id   AF-A0A949FBQ7-F1
#
_cell.length_a   1.000
_cell.length_b   1.000
_cell.length_c   1.000
_cell.angle_alpha   90.00
_cell.angle_beta   90.00
_cell.angle_gamma   90.00
#
_symmetry.space_group_name_H-M   'P 1'
#
loop_
_entity.id
_entity.type
_entity.pdbx_description
1 polymer ?
#
loop_
_entity_poly.entity_id
_entity_poly.type
_entity_poly.pdbx_seq_one_letter_code
_entity_poly.pdbx_strand_id
1 'polypeptide(L)' 'VMAREIISHRDSSGGFKAKEDLKDVKGIGDKKFEKMKDLIIISE' A
#
# COMPACT_ATOMS: atom_id res chain seq x y z
N VAL A 1 4.12 7.65 10.86
CA VAL A 1 2.68 7.31 10.95
C VAL A 1 2.23 6.47 9.75
N MET A 2 2.43 6.92 8.50
CA MET A 2 2.04 6.19 7.29
C MET A 2 2.49 4.72 7.21
N ALA A 3 3.73 4.40 7.57
CA ALA A 3 4.21 3.01 7.58
C ALA A 3 3.35 2.09 8.49
N ARG A 4 2.80 2.63 9.58
CA ARG A 4 1.93 1.89 10.50
C ARG A 4 0.57 1.59 9.88
N GLU A 5 0.02 2.53 9.10
CA GLU A 5 -1.23 2.33 8.35
C GLU A 5 -1.07 1.23 7.29
N ILE A 6 0.08 1.19 6.58
CA ILE A 6 0.37 0.14 5.60
C ILE A 6 0.40 -1.23 6.29
N ILE A 7 1.08 -1.35 7.43
CA ILE A 7 1.14 -2.60 8.20
C ILE A 7 -0.27 -2.99 8.68
N SER A 8 -1.02 -2.05 9.26
CA SER A 8 -2.37 -2.31 9.76
C SER A 8 -3.33 -2.74 8.63
N HIS A 9 -3.22 -2.11 7.47
CA HIS A 9 -3.99 -2.50 6.30
C HIS A 9 -3.59 -3.90 5.85
N ARG A 10 -2.28 -4.17 5.68
CA ARG A 10 -1.80 -5.51 5.32
C ARG A 10 -2.29 -6.61 6.27
N ASP A 11 -2.24 -6.37 7.57
CA ASP A 11 -2.61 -7.37 8.57
C ASP A 11 -4.13 -7.59 8.64
N SER A 12 -4.94 -6.56 8.37
CA SER A 12 -6.41 -6.66 8.34
C SER A 12 -6.96 -7.18 7.00
N SER A 13 -6.33 -6.83 5.89
CA SER A 13 -6.70 -7.25 4.52
C SER A 13 -6.14 -8.63 4.15
N GLY A 14 -5.21 -9.17 4.94
CA GLY A 14 -4.54 -10.44 4.69
C GLY A 14 -3.44 -10.36 3.62
N GLY A 15 -2.82 -9.19 3.45
CA GLY A 15 -1.80 -8.92 2.44
C GLY A 15 -2.23 -7.88 1.40
N PHE A 16 -1.35 -7.62 0.44
CA PHE A 16 -1.65 -6.84 -0.77
C PHE A 16 -1.64 -7.81 -1.96
N LYS A 17 -2.72 -7.80 -2.75
CA LYS A 17 -2.86 -8.64 -3.95
C LYS A 17 -2.44 -7.88 -5.20
N ALA A 18 -2.68 -6.56 -5.19
CA ALA A 18 -2.31 -5.68 -6.27
C ALA A 18 -1.59 -4.44 -5.73
N LYS A 19 -0.80 -3.78 -6.59
CA LYS A 19 -0.15 -2.52 -6.18
C LYS A 19 -1.20 -1.47 -5.85
N GLU A 20 -2.34 -1.46 -6.55
CA GLU A 20 -3.41 -0.49 -6.31
C GLU A 20 -3.99 -0.58 -4.89
N ASP A 21 -3.93 -1.73 -4.21
CA ASP A 21 -4.42 -1.90 -2.84
C ASP A 21 -3.72 -0.93 -1.85
N LEU A 22 -2.51 -0.46 -2.17
CA LEU A 22 -1.84 0.58 -1.37
C LEU A 22 -2.56 1.92 -1.41
N LYS A 23 -3.43 2.19 -2.39
CA LYS A 23 -4.27 3.39 -2.43
C LYS A 23 -5.40 3.35 -1.40
N ASP A 24 -5.79 2.16 -0.93
CA ASP A 24 -6.79 2.00 0.11
C ASP A 24 -6.22 2.29 1.51
N VAL A 25 -4.89 2.40 1.62
CA VAL A 25 -4.22 2.83 2.85
C VAL A 25 -4.44 4.33 3.06
N LYS A 26 -5.01 4.67 4.22
CA LYS A 26 -5.29 6.05 4.60
C LYS A 26 -4.03 6.91 4.53
N GLY A 27 -4.06 7.92 3.67
CA GLY A 27 -2.96 8.86 3.45
C GLY A 27 -2.08 8.56 2.23
N ILE A 28 -2.32 7.47 1.51
CA ILE A 28 -1.72 7.16 0.21
C ILE A 28 -2.74 7.48 -0.88
N GLY A 29 -2.76 8.74 -1.33
CA GLY A 29 -3.50 9.12 -2.55
C GLY A 29 -2.68 8.89 -3.81
N ASP A 30 -3.29 9.14 -4.97
CA ASP A 30 -2.69 8.90 -6.30
C ASP A 30 -1.28 9.48 -6.46
N LYS A 31 -1.07 10.74 -6.03
CA LYS A 31 0.25 11.39 -6.12
C LYS A 31 1.35 10.66 -5.36
N LYS A 32 1.01 10.06 -4.22
CA LYS A 32 1.97 9.31 -3.39
C LYS A 32 2.17 7.92 -3.96
N PHE A 33 1.08 7.26 -4.34
CA PHE A 33 1.13 5.97 -4.99
C PHE A 33 2.00 6.01 -6.26
N GLU A 34 1.78 6.98 -7.16
CA GLU A 34 2.54 7.13 -8.41
C GLU A 34 4.06 7.25 -8.18
N LYS A 35 4.50 7.90 -7.11
CA LYS A 35 5.93 8.02 -6.76
C LYS A 35 6.54 6.72 -6.24
N MET A 36 5.71 5.80 -5.76
CA MET A 36 6.15 4.57 -5.10
C MET A 36 5.81 3.31 -5.90
N LYS A 37 4.90 3.37 -6.87
CA LYS A 37 4.38 2.21 -7.63
C LYS A 37 5.48 1.35 -8.25
N ASP A 38 6.56 1.99 -8.70
CA ASP A 38 7.70 1.33 -9.33
C ASP A 38 8.64 0.69 -8.30
N LEU A 39 8.60 1.15 -7.05
CA LEU A 39 9.36 0.62 -5.91
C LEU A 39 8.59 -0.46 -5.13
N ILE A 40 7.29 -0.59 -5.38
CA ILE A 40 6.44 -1.60 -4.76
C ILE A 40 6.60 -2.91 -5.51
N ILE A 41 6.96 -3.96 -4.78
CA ILE A 41 7.05 -5.34 -5.27
C ILE A 41 6.12 -6.18 -4.41
N ILE A 42 5.24 -6.93 -5.06
CA ILE A 42 4.41 -7.96 -4.43
C ILE A 42 5.01 -9.28 -4.86
N SER A 43 5.60 -9.99 -3.91
CA SER A 43 6.08 -11.35 -4.09
C SER A 43 4.96 -12.31 -3.74
N GLU A 44 4.69 -13.25 -4.64
CA GLU A 44 3.76 -14.38 -4.44
C GLU A 44 4.23 -15.34 -3.35
#